data_AF-A0A2D6LMA0-F1
#
_entry.id   AF-A0A2D6LMA0-F1
#
_cell.length_a   1.000
_cell.length_b   1.000
_cell.length_c   1.000
_cell.angle_alpha   90.00
_cell.angle_beta   90.00
_cell.angle_gamma   90.00
#
_symmetry.space_group_name_H-M   'P 1'
#
loop_
_entity.id
_entity.type
_entity.pdbx_description
1 polymer ?
#
loop_
_entity_poly.entity_id
_entity_poly.type
_entity_poly.pdbx_seq_one_letter_code
_entity_poly.pdbx_strand_id
1 'polypeptide(L)'
;MIADNNSSDRLDTGKLTWAALLGRWMAFAKNAAALPDDDAGRRLRNSVVDLITLQAVWFALQNLDDLDPDERALGIDRADLLIQQHAKVLRRCWGDADLPPQVSELIEQATRQLTKARCSQSPDSSGSQ
;
A
#
# COMPACT_ATOMS: atom_id res chain seq x y z
N MET A 1 -0.40 4.38 43.19
CA MET A 1 -0.21 3.23 42.26
C MET A 1 -1.37 3.30 41.26
N ILE A 2 -1.18 4.02 40.15
CA ILE A 2 -2.17 4.15 39.06
C ILE A 2 -1.54 3.45 37.87
N ALA A 3 -2.07 2.29 37.50
CA ALA A 3 -1.59 1.49 36.38
C ALA A 3 -2.40 1.82 35.11
N ASP A 4 -1.70 2.21 34.05
CA ASP A 4 -1.78 1.66 32.68
C ASP A 4 -3.15 1.43 32.00
N ASN A 5 -4.16 2.30 32.18
CA ASN A 5 -5.42 2.17 31.42
C ASN A 5 -5.38 2.78 30.00
N ASN A 6 -4.31 3.50 29.62
CA ASN A 6 -4.26 4.26 28.37
C ASN A 6 -3.77 3.44 27.15
N SER A 7 -3.14 2.29 27.39
CA SER A 7 -2.52 1.46 26.36
C SER A 7 -3.53 0.53 25.67
N SER A 8 -4.48 -0.04 26.43
CA SER A 8 -5.51 -0.95 25.88
C SER A 8 -6.52 -0.23 24.99
N ASP A 9 -6.95 0.98 25.37
CA ASP A 9 -7.95 1.77 24.61
C ASP A 9 -7.45 2.19 23.21
N ARG A 10 -6.15 2.50 23.10
CA ARG A 10 -5.49 2.80 21.81
C ARG A 10 -5.36 1.56 20.93
N LEU A 11 -5.06 0.40 21.52
CA LEU A 11 -4.97 -0.87 20.78
C LEU A 11 -6.34 -1.31 20.26
N ASP A 12 -7.41 -1.13 21.03
CA ASP A 12 -8.76 -1.49 20.63
C ASP A 12 -9.31 -0.58 19.53
N THR A 13 -9.05 0.74 19.62
CA THR A 13 -9.36 1.70 18.56
C THR A 13 -8.60 1.37 17.26
N GLY A 14 -7.32 1.01 17.37
CA GLY A 14 -6.51 0.58 16.23
C GLY A 14 -7.06 -0.68 15.57
N LYS A 15 -7.37 -1.72 16.35
CA LYS A 15 -7.97 -2.97 15.85
C LYS A 15 -9.32 -2.74 15.17
N LEU A 16 -10.17 -1.89 15.73
CA LEU A 16 -11.46 -1.53 15.13
C LEU A 16 -11.29 -0.79 13.80
N THR A 17 -10.32 0.13 13.73
CA THR A 17 -10.00 0.87 12.49
C THR A 17 -9.49 -0.08 11.41
N TRP A 18 -8.62 -1.01 11.77
CA TRP A 18 -8.12 -2.06 10.88
C TRP A 18 -9.21 -3.00 10.39
N ALA A 19 -10.09 -3.46 11.28
CA ALA A 19 -11.23 -4.30 10.93
C ALA A 19 -12.18 -3.57 9.96
N ALA A 20 -12.43 -2.28 10.17
CA ALA A 20 -13.25 -1.46 9.28
C ALA A 20 -12.61 -1.28 7.89
N LEU A 21 -11.29 -1.03 7.83
CA LEU A 21 -10.57 -0.90 6.56
C LEU A 21 -10.58 -2.23 5.78
N LEU A 22 -10.33 -3.35 6.44
CA LEU A 22 -10.44 -4.68 5.84
C LEU A 22 -11.88 -4.99 5.40
N GLY A 23 -12.87 -4.60 6.20
CA GLY A 23 -14.29 -4.66 5.85
C GLY A 23 -14.57 -3.93 4.54
N ARG A 24 -14.02 -2.73 4.37
CA ARG A 24 -14.15 -1.93 3.14
C ARG A 24 -13.48 -2.60 1.93
N TRP A 25 -12.30 -3.19 2.09
CA TRP A 25 -11.63 -3.96 1.03
C TRP A 25 -12.41 -5.22 0.63
N MET A 26 -12.94 -5.96 1.60
CA MET A 26 -13.79 -7.12 1.33
C MET A 26 -15.09 -6.72 0.62
N ALA A 27 -15.71 -5.61 1.02
CA ALA A 27 -16.88 -5.07 0.34
C ALA A 27 -16.55 -4.63 -1.10
N PHE A 28 -15.41 -3.96 -1.32
CA PHE A 28 -14.94 -3.58 -2.64
C PHE A 28 -14.70 -4.80 -3.54
N ALA A 29 -14.01 -5.83 -3.04
CA ALA A 29 -13.78 -7.07 -3.78
C ALA A 29 -15.08 -7.81 -4.13
N LYS A 30 -16.04 -7.88 -3.18
CA LYS A 30 -17.37 -8.47 -3.42
C LYS A 30 -18.16 -7.70 -4.47
N ASN A 31 -18.16 -6.37 -4.40
CA ASN A 31 -18.85 -5.52 -5.36
C ASN A 31 -18.23 -5.63 -6.76
N ALA A 32 -16.90 -5.66 -6.85
CA ALA A 32 -16.22 -5.86 -8.12
C ALA A 32 -16.56 -7.24 -8.73
N ALA A 33 -16.58 -8.30 -7.92
CA ALA A 33 -16.97 -9.64 -8.36
C ALA A 33 -18.43 -9.68 -8.87
N ALA A 34 -19.32 -8.85 -8.31
CA ALA A 34 -20.73 -8.79 -8.68
C ALA A 34 -21.04 -7.88 -9.89
N LEU A 35 -20.04 -7.21 -10.48
CA LEU A 35 -20.25 -6.35 -11.65
C LEU A 35 -20.76 -7.15 -12.87
N PRO A 36 -21.51 -6.53 -13.79
CA PRO A 36 -21.84 -7.13 -15.08
C PRO A 36 -20.59 -7.61 -15.83
N ASP A 37 -20.74 -8.57 -16.73
CA ASP A 37 -19.65 -9.03 -17.60
C ASP A 37 -19.52 -8.17 -18.87
N ASP A 38 -19.45 -6.86 -18.67
CA ASP A 38 -19.06 -5.89 -19.69
C ASP A 38 -17.57 -5.54 -19.59
N ASP A 39 -17.05 -4.82 -20.57
CA ASP A 39 -15.61 -4.49 -20.63
C ASP A 39 -15.16 -3.68 -19.41
N ALA A 40 -15.97 -2.75 -18.93
CA ALA A 40 -15.66 -1.95 -17.74
C ALA A 40 -15.62 -2.80 -16.47
N GLY A 41 -16.60 -3.69 -16.27
CA GLY A 41 -16.67 -4.62 -15.14
C GLY A 41 -15.51 -5.61 -15.13
N ARG A 42 -15.11 -6.14 -16.28
CA ARG A 42 -13.92 -7.00 -16.41
C ARG A 42 -12.63 -6.27 -16.05
N ARG A 43 -12.42 -5.04 -16.56
CA ARG A 43 -11.24 -4.23 -16.24
C ARG A 43 -11.13 -3.97 -14.74
N LEU A 44 -12.25 -3.61 -14.11
CA LEU A 44 -12.28 -3.36 -12.68
C LEU A 44 -12.01 -4.64 -11.87
N ARG A 45 -12.67 -5.77 -12.18
CA ARG A 45 -12.40 -7.07 -11.53
C ARG A 45 -10.93 -7.46 -11.61
N ASN A 46 -10.34 -7.37 -12.80
CA ASN A 46 -8.94 -7.74 -13.03
C ASN A 46 -7.95 -6.82 -12.31
N SER A 47 -8.38 -5.62 -11.93
CA SER A 47 -7.54 -4.63 -11.24
C SER A 47 -7.57 -4.74 -9.71
N VAL A 48 -8.55 -5.46 -9.12
CA VAL A 48 -8.76 -5.47 -7.66
C VAL A 48 -7.52 -5.94 -6.90
N VAL A 49 -6.88 -7.02 -7.36
CA VAL A 49 -5.71 -7.60 -6.70
C VAL A 49 -4.54 -6.60 -6.71
N ASP A 50 -4.30 -5.96 -7.85
CA ASP A 50 -3.23 -4.97 -8.00
C ASP A 50 -3.47 -3.72 -7.15
N LEU A 51 -4.73 -3.25 -7.06
CA LEU A 51 -5.11 -2.12 -6.19
C LEU A 51 -4.89 -2.43 -4.71
N ILE A 52 -5.33 -3.61 -4.25
CA ILE A 52 -5.11 -4.05 -2.88
C ILE A 52 -3.62 -4.16 -2.59
N THR A 53 -2.86 -4.72 -3.52
CA THR A 53 -1.42 -4.92 -3.34
C THR A 53 -0.68 -3.58 -3.25
N LEU A 54 -0.99 -2.63 -4.14
CA LEU A 54 -0.40 -1.28 -4.08
C LEU A 54 -0.69 -0.59 -2.76
N GLN A 55 -1.94 -0.68 -2.27
CA GLN A 55 -2.26 -0.05 -1.00
C GLN A 55 -1.59 -0.75 0.19
N ALA A 56 -1.46 -2.08 0.16
CA ALA A 56 -0.74 -2.83 1.17
C ALA A 56 0.75 -2.44 1.20
N VAL A 57 1.39 -2.31 0.03
CA VAL A 57 2.78 -1.84 -0.08
C VAL A 57 2.92 -0.41 0.43
N TRP A 58 2.02 0.50 0.03
CA TRP A 58 2.02 1.86 0.55
C TRP A 58 1.91 1.89 2.09
N PHE A 59 1.04 1.08 2.67
CA PHE A 59 0.91 0.97 4.12
C PHE A 59 2.18 0.41 4.78
N ALA A 60 2.75 -0.66 4.23
CA ALA A 60 4.00 -1.24 4.74
C ALA A 60 5.14 -0.21 4.72
N LEU A 61 5.24 0.59 3.65
CA LEU A 61 6.22 1.68 3.53
C LEU A 61 6.05 2.79 4.59
N GLN A 62 4.89 2.92 5.25
CA GLN A 62 4.71 3.88 6.36
C GLN A 62 5.26 3.36 7.69
N ASN A 63 5.48 2.05 7.82
CA ASN A 63 5.87 1.38 9.07
C ASN A 63 7.24 0.70 8.95
N LEU A 64 8.05 1.12 7.97
CA LEU A 64 9.39 0.57 7.75
C LEU A 64 10.36 0.85 8.90
N ASP A 65 10.11 1.88 9.70
CA ASP A 65 10.96 2.25 10.84
C ASP A 65 10.83 1.25 12.01
N ASP A 66 9.83 0.35 11.97
CA ASP A 66 9.67 -0.74 12.94
C ASP A 66 10.55 -1.96 12.61
N LEU A 67 11.22 -1.96 11.45
CA LEU A 67 12.09 -3.07 10.99
C LEU A 67 13.56 -2.78 11.26
N ASP A 68 14.35 -3.85 11.39
CA ASP A 68 15.81 -3.75 11.45
C ASP A 68 16.38 -3.12 10.16
N PRO A 69 17.52 -2.40 10.21
CA PRO A 69 18.05 -1.66 9.06
C PRO A 69 18.24 -2.48 7.78
N ASP A 70 18.71 -3.73 7.91
CA ASP A 70 18.95 -4.63 6.78
C ASP A 70 17.62 -5.14 6.17
N GLU A 71 16.64 -5.46 7.02
CA GLU A 71 15.29 -5.85 6.58
C GLU A 71 14.56 -4.68 5.92
N ARG A 72 14.80 -3.46 6.43
CA ARG A 72 14.28 -2.23 5.85
C ARG A 72 14.84 -2.00 4.44
N ALA A 73 16.15 -2.20 4.22
CA ALA A 73 16.77 -2.04 2.91
C ALA A 73 16.17 -3.02 1.90
N LEU A 74 16.08 -4.30 2.27
CA LEU A 74 15.44 -5.32 1.44
C LEU A 74 13.95 -5.02 1.20
N GLY A 75 13.24 -4.51 2.21
CA GLY A 75 11.83 -4.12 2.14
C GLY A 75 11.59 -2.99 1.13
N ILE A 76 12.48 -1.99 1.08
CA ILE A 76 12.42 -0.90 0.10
C ILE A 76 12.61 -1.41 -1.32
N ASP A 77 13.62 -2.25 -1.55
CA ASP A 77 13.88 -2.79 -2.90
C ASP A 77 12.71 -3.65 -3.38
N ARG A 78 12.15 -4.47 -2.48
CA ARG A 78 10.97 -5.28 -2.80
C ARG A 78 9.74 -4.41 -3.08
N ALA A 79 9.54 -3.34 -2.31
CA ALA A 79 8.44 -2.41 -2.53
C ALA A 79 8.54 -1.71 -3.90
N ASP A 80 9.75 -1.34 -4.35
CA ASP A 80 9.96 -0.78 -5.68
C ASP A 80 9.52 -1.73 -6.80
N LEU A 81 9.96 -3.00 -6.73
CA LEU A 81 9.58 -4.02 -7.70
C LEU A 81 8.06 -4.22 -7.74
N LEU A 82 7.41 -4.32 -6.57
CA LEU A 82 5.96 -4.51 -6.48
C LEU A 82 5.20 -3.29 -7.02
N ILE A 83 5.61 -2.07 -6.68
CA ILE A 83 4.97 -0.85 -7.18
C ILE A 83 5.07 -0.79 -8.71
N GLN A 84 6.26 -1.02 -9.26
CA GLN A 84 6.48 -1.01 -10.71
C GLN A 84 5.65 -2.09 -11.43
N GLN A 85 5.64 -3.31 -10.87
CA GLN A 85 4.89 -4.44 -11.44
C GLN A 85 3.39 -4.15 -11.47
N HIS A 86 2.79 -3.78 -10.35
CA HIS A 86 1.35 -3.59 -10.23
C HIS A 86 0.87 -2.32 -10.95
N ALA A 87 1.67 -1.24 -10.95
CA ALA A 87 1.38 -0.06 -11.76
C ALA A 87 1.33 -0.38 -13.26
N LYS A 88 2.25 -1.23 -13.76
CA LYS A 88 2.27 -1.67 -15.17
C LYS A 88 1.04 -2.52 -15.51
N VAL A 89 0.63 -3.41 -14.62
CA VAL A 89 -0.58 -4.24 -14.82
C VAL A 89 -1.84 -3.37 -14.88
N LEU A 90 -1.96 -2.41 -13.97
CA LEU A 90 -3.09 -1.48 -13.94
C LEU A 90 -3.15 -0.62 -15.20
N ARG A 91 -2.03 -0.01 -15.61
CA ARG A 91 -1.96 0.74 -16.87
C ARG A 91 -2.32 -0.12 -18.09
N ARG A 92 -1.93 -1.39 -18.10
CA ARG A 92 -2.31 -2.32 -19.18
C ARG A 92 -3.80 -2.69 -19.15
N CYS A 93 -4.39 -2.85 -17.97
CA CYS A 93 -5.82 -3.18 -17.84
C CYS A 93 -6.73 -2.06 -18.32
N TRP A 94 -6.38 -0.81 -18.03
CA TRP A 94 -7.21 0.34 -18.37
C TRP A 94 -6.80 1.01 -19.69
N GLY A 95 -5.52 0.93 -20.06
CA GLY A 95 -4.90 1.79 -21.06
C GLY A 95 -4.44 3.11 -20.42
N ASP A 96 -3.36 3.71 -20.94
CA ASP A 96 -2.78 4.93 -20.34
C ASP A 96 -3.72 6.15 -20.38
N ALA A 97 -4.68 6.18 -21.31
CA ALA A 97 -5.65 7.28 -21.46
C ALA A 97 -6.89 7.16 -20.57
N ASP A 98 -7.25 5.95 -20.15
CA ASP A 98 -8.49 5.67 -19.42
C ASP A 98 -8.24 5.26 -17.96
N LEU A 99 -7.02 5.45 -17.45
CA LEU A 99 -6.68 5.11 -16.07
C LEU A 99 -7.50 5.98 -15.10
N PRO A 100 -8.30 5.40 -14.18
CA PRO A 100 -9.11 6.20 -13.28
C PRO A 100 -8.24 7.07 -12.37
N PRO A 101 -8.65 8.33 -12.08
CA PRO A 101 -7.84 9.26 -11.29
C PRO A 101 -7.43 8.73 -9.91
N GLN A 102 -8.29 7.95 -9.26
CA GLN A 102 -8.01 7.35 -7.96
C GLN A 102 -6.91 6.27 -8.05
N VAL A 103 -6.83 5.57 -9.18
CA VAL A 103 -5.81 4.56 -9.42
C VAL A 103 -4.46 5.21 -9.71
N SER A 104 -4.44 6.25 -10.55
CA SER A 104 -3.22 7.04 -10.77
C SER A 104 -2.71 7.67 -9.48
N GLU A 105 -3.61 8.23 -8.66
CA GLU A 105 -3.25 8.82 -7.37
C GLU A 105 -2.64 7.79 -6.43
N LEU A 106 -3.19 6.57 -6.33
CA LEU A 106 -2.64 5.51 -5.50
C LEU A 106 -1.21 5.12 -5.92
N ILE A 107 -0.99 4.98 -7.23
CA ILE A 107 0.35 4.68 -7.78
C ILE A 107 1.34 5.78 -7.40
N GLU A 108 0.94 7.04 -7.55
CA GLU A 108 1.78 8.17 -7.18
C GLU A 108 2.04 8.24 -5.67
N GLN A 109 1.04 7.98 -4.84
CA GLN A 109 1.18 7.98 -3.38
C GLN A 109 2.17 6.88 -2.92
N ALA A 110 2.05 5.67 -3.47
CA ALA A 110 2.99 4.57 -3.23
C ALA A 110 4.42 4.95 -3.65
N THR A 111 4.56 5.54 -4.84
CA THR A 111 5.85 5.99 -5.37
C THR A 111 6.48 7.10 -4.52
N ARG A 112 5.70 8.11 -4.11
CA ARG A 112 6.17 9.19 -3.23
C ARG A 112 6.65 8.64 -1.89
N GLN A 113 5.92 7.69 -1.31
CA GLN A 113 6.31 7.07 -0.05
C GLN A 113 7.60 6.26 -0.20
N LEU A 114 7.78 5.52 -1.29
CA LEU A 114 9.01 4.80 -1.58
C LEU A 114 10.21 5.73 -1.67
N THR A 115 10.08 6.85 -2.39
CA THR A 115 11.14 7.87 -2.48
C THR A 115 11.49 8.43 -1.10
N LYS A 116 10.49 8.73 -0.27
CA LYS A 116 10.71 9.19 1.10
C LYS A 116 11.49 8.16 1.91
N ALA A 117 11.08 6.89 1.86
CA ALA A 117 11.74 5.80 2.58
C ALA A 117 13.21 5.64 2.14
N ARG A 118 13.49 5.77 0.84
CA ARG A 118 14.86 5.72 0.28
C ARG A 118 15.74 6.86 0.79
N CYS A 119 15.21 8.09 0.86
CA CYS A 119 15.94 9.23 1.40
C CYS A 119 16.26 9.05 2.89
N SER A 120 15.32 8.50 3.67
CA SER A 120 15.54 8.20 5.09
C SER A 120 16.55 7.08 5.35
N GLN A 121 16.85 6.26 4.33
CA GLN A 121 17.86 5.20 4.38
C GLN A 121 19.28 5.63 4.03
N SER A 122 19.51 6.90 3.68
CA SER A 122 20.86 7.42 3.44
C SER A 122 21.43 8.14 4.68
N PRO A 123 21.98 7.44 5.69
CA PRO A 123 22.89 8.04 6.66
C PRO A 123 24.34 7.85 6.19
N ASP A 124 25.03 8.97 5.98
CA ASP A 124 26.50 9.14 5.96
C ASP A 124 27.38 7.87 5.83
N SER A 125 27.68 7.50 4.58
CA SER A 125 28.90 6.74 4.26
C SER A 125 30.11 7.68 4.26
N SER A 126 30.40 8.38 5.37
CA SER A 126 31.64 9.16 5.56
C SER A 126 31.86 9.51 7.04
N GLY A 127 32.06 8.47 7.84
CA GLY A 127 32.40 8.62 9.26
C GLY A 127 33.11 7.39 9.79
N SER A 128 34.31 7.11 9.29
CA SER A 128 35.29 6.24 9.98
C SER A 128 36.70 6.58 9.51
N GLN A 129 37.38 7.27 10.42
CA GLN A 129 38.81 7.32 10.76
C GLN A 129 39.87 6.96 9.71
#